data_AF-A0AAJ1T7A5-F1
#
_entry.id   AF-A0AAJ1T7A5-F1
#
_cell.length_a   1.000
_cell.length_b   1.000
_cell.length_c   1.000
_cell.angle_alpha   90.00
_cell.angle_beta   90.00
_cell.angle_gamma   90.00
#
_symmetry.space_group_name_H-M   'P 1'
#
loop_
_entity.id
_entity.type
_entity.pdbx_description
1 polymer ?
#
loop_
_entity_poly.entity_id
_entity_poly.type
_entity_poly.pdbx_seq_one_letter_code
_entity_poly.pdbx_strand_id
1 'polypeptide(L)'
;MKRLIIAFVSCLLLMIVPNYEASAANPNYDRLKPIAKKYVGVPYRWGGTTPRGFDCSGYITTVYREVGVSLPRTSNSMYRTGSAVSKNNLQVGDLVFFNTSGRGVSHVGIYVGSNQFMHASTSRGVIVSNLSESYYRTRYVGAKRVLSHYGQPGQFRDIPSNHWVAPAATQLGKNNIIIGYADGTFRPNDTIRRDDVAAILAEVFKLNMNNRSQKFRDISSSYWSVGAINAVANKNIFQGSGNQFRPHDGLTRGQMAAILTRAFNLKGSTGQEFTDVPTSHWAYKDIQALAASGITTGKDDGSFQPEERVTRGQFITFLQRAL
;
A
#
# COMPACT_ATOMS: atom_id res chain seq x y z
N MET A 1 -42.62 -51.26 28.49
CA MET A 1 -41.58 -50.22 28.51
C MET A 1 -40.48 -50.57 27.51
N LYS A 2 -40.57 -50.07 26.27
CA LYS A 2 -39.50 -50.19 25.25
C LYS A 2 -39.23 -48.77 24.74
N ARG A 3 -38.04 -48.25 25.04
CA ARG A 3 -37.57 -46.92 24.63
C ARG A 3 -37.03 -47.02 23.21
N LEU A 4 -37.62 -46.28 22.26
CA LEU A 4 -37.08 -46.14 20.92
C LEU A 4 -36.10 -44.95 20.93
N ILE A 5 -34.83 -45.21 20.61
CA ILE A 5 -33.77 -44.21 20.51
C ILE A 5 -33.86 -43.56 19.13
N ILE A 6 -34.13 -42.25 19.10
CA ILE A 6 -34.04 -41.45 17.87
C ILE A 6 -32.57 -41.11 17.66
N ALA A 7 -31.94 -41.74 16.67
CA ALA A 7 -30.60 -41.40 16.23
C ALA A 7 -30.66 -40.11 15.39
N PHE A 8 -30.22 -38.98 15.95
CA PHE A 8 -29.95 -37.77 15.19
C PHE A 8 -28.69 -38.00 14.35
N VAL A 9 -28.88 -38.29 13.06
CA VAL A 9 -27.80 -38.22 12.06
C VAL A 9 -27.50 -36.74 11.86
N SER A 10 -26.54 -36.24 12.63
CA SER A 10 -25.91 -34.93 12.42
C SER A 10 -25.19 -34.97 11.08
N CYS A 11 -25.86 -34.46 10.05
CA CYS A 11 -25.26 -34.24 8.73
C CYS A 11 -24.30 -33.05 8.87
N LEU A 12 -23.07 -33.33 9.29
CA LEU A 12 -21.96 -32.38 9.29
C LEU A 12 -21.64 -32.06 7.82
N LEU A 13 -22.32 -31.04 7.28
CA LEU A 13 -21.99 -30.45 6.00
C LEU A 13 -20.58 -29.85 6.15
N LEU A 14 -19.57 -30.64 5.78
CA LEU A 14 -18.22 -30.15 5.52
C LEU A 14 -18.34 -29.10 4.41
N MET A 15 -18.46 -27.83 4.82
CA MET A 15 -18.20 -26.73 3.92
C MET A 15 -16.75 -26.91 3.48
N ILE A 16 -16.57 -27.43 2.28
CA ILE A 16 -15.32 -27.32 1.55
C ILE A 16 -15.14 -25.81 1.34
N VAL A 17 -14.54 -25.15 2.32
CA VAL A 17 -13.91 -23.85 2.09
C VAL A 17 -12.91 -24.13 0.99
N PRO A 18 -13.04 -23.55 -0.21
CA PRO A 18 -11.98 -23.65 -1.18
C PRO A 18 -10.75 -23.06 -0.49
N ASN A 19 -9.77 -23.92 -0.21
CA ASN A 19 -8.42 -23.49 0.03
C ASN A 19 -8.00 -22.81 -1.27
N TYR A 20 -8.23 -21.49 -1.34
CA TYR A 20 -7.50 -20.61 -2.23
C TYR A 20 -6.05 -20.62 -1.74
N GLU A 21 -5.36 -21.74 -1.99
CA GLU A 21 -3.91 -21.69 -2.11
C GLU A 21 -3.64 -20.81 -3.33
N ALA A 22 -3.39 -19.54 -3.06
CA ALA A 22 -2.95 -18.59 -4.06
C ALA A 22 -1.67 -19.14 -4.69
N SER A 23 -1.81 -19.78 -5.84
CA SER A 23 -0.72 -19.98 -6.79
C SER A 23 -0.04 -18.63 -7.00
N ALA A 24 1.15 -18.49 -6.40
CA ALA A 24 2.07 -17.36 -6.42
C ALA A 24 1.57 -16.11 -7.16
N ALA A 25 0.61 -15.38 -6.55
CA ALA A 25 0.28 -14.04 -7.00
C ALA A 25 1.56 -13.21 -6.87
N ASN A 26 2.11 -12.74 -7.98
CA ASN A 26 3.31 -11.91 -7.98
C ASN A 26 3.13 -10.76 -6.97
N PRO A 27 3.95 -10.69 -5.91
CA PRO A 27 3.74 -9.74 -4.83
C PRO A 27 3.78 -8.29 -5.30
N ASN A 28 2.79 -7.51 -4.86
CA ASN A 28 2.75 -6.06 -5.07
C ASN A 28 3.53 -5.35 -3.94
N TYR A 29 4.70 -4.83 -4.25
CA TYR A 29 5.56 -4.14 -3.28
C TYR A 29 5.05 -2.77 -2.85
N ASP A 30 4.09 -2.17 -3.56
CA ASP A 30 3.43 -0.93 -3.09
C ASP A 30 2.77 -1.11 -1.71
N ARG A 31 2.38 -2.35 -1.38
CA ARG A 31 1.71 -2.68 -0.12
C ARG A 31 2.65 -2.69 1.08
N LEU A 32 3.97 -2.62 0.86
CA LEU A 32 4.98 -2.70 1.91
C LEU A 32 4.73 -1.71 3.05
N LYS A 33 4.56 -0.43 2.75
CA LYS A 33 4.41 0.61 3.78
C LYS A 33 3.10 0.45 4.58
N PRO A 34 1.92 0.25 3.96
CA PRO A 34 0.70 -0.06 4.70
C PRO A 34 0.81 -1.32 5.57
N ILE A 35 1.43 -2.39 5.07
CA ILE A 35 1.65 -3.64 5.83
C ILE A 35 2.64 -3.41 6.98
N ALA A 36 3.70 -2.63 6.78
CA ALA A 36 4.62 -2.25 7.86
C ALA A 36 3.88 -1.46 8.95
N LYS A 37 3.07 -0.47 8.54
CA LYS A 37 2.31 0.40 9.44
C LYS A 37 1.20 -0.31 10.21
N LYS A 38 0.69 -1.46 9.72
CA LYS A 38 -0.27 -2.32 10.44
C LYS A 38 0.19 -2.70 11.84
N TYR A 39 1.49 -2.75 12.08
CA TYR A 39 2.05 -3.21 13.35
C TYR A 39 2.52 -2.10 14.27
N VAL A 40 2.38 -0.83 13.92
CA VAL A 40 2.77 0.29 14.79
C VAL A 40 2.10 0.17 16.17
N GLY A 41 2.90 0.30 17.22
CA GLY A 41 2.47 0.17 18.61
C GLY A 41 2.46 -1.25 19.17
N VAL A 42 2.64 -2.30 18.34
CA VAL A 42 2.78 -3.68 18.85
C VAL A 42 4.03 -3.75 19.77
N PRO A 43 3.90 -4.25 21.01
CA PRO A 43 4.98 -4.21 21.99
C PRO A 43 6.18 -5.06 21.57
N TYR A 44 7.35 -4.75 22.13
CA TYR A 44 8.52 -5.59 21.94
C TYR A 44 8.41 -6.87 22.76
N ARG A 45 8.79 -8.01 22.17
CA ARG A 45 8.94 -9.29 22.86
C ARG A 45 10.10 -10.06 22.25
N TRP A 46 11.13 -10.37 23.03
CA TRP A 46 12.26 -11.18 22.57
C TRP A 46 11.79 -12.50 21.95
N GLY A 47 12.27 -12.83 20.75
CA GLY A 47 11.83 -14.02 20.00
C GLY A 47 10.45 -13.90 19.35
N GLY A 48 9.70 -12.82 19.61
CA GLY A 48 8.32 -12.64 19.17
C GLY A 48 8.18 -12.43 17.66
N THR A 49 7.17 -13.06 17.07
CA THR A 49 6.88 -13.07 15.62
C THR A 49 5.39 -12.87 15.32
N THR A 50 4.62 -12.34 16.27
CA THR A 50 3.17 -12.19 16.12
C THR A 50 2.71 -10.80 16.58
N PRO A 51 1.49 -10.36 16.22
CA PRO A 51 0.94 -9.09 16.67
C PRO A 51 0.71 -8.97 18.20
N ARG A 52 0.98 -10.04 18.98
CA ARG A 52 1.04 -9.99 20.45
C ARG A 52 2.38 -9.46 20.98
N GLY A 53 3.39 -9.38 20.12
CA GLY A 53 4.70 -8.84 20.43
C GLY A 53 5.76 -9.32 19.45
N PHE A 54 6.65 -8.41 19.06
CA PHE A 54 7.71 -8.66 18.09
C PHE A 54 9.10 -8.40 18.69
N ASP A 55 10.11 -9.18 18.30
CA ASP A 55 11.47 -8.65 18.27
C ASP A 55 11.73 -7.95 16.93
N CYS A 56 12.89 -7.29 16.80
CA CYS A 56 13.22 -6.52 15.59
C CYS A 56 13.08 -7.37 14.33
N SER A 57 13.78 -8.50 14.26
CA SER A 57 13.75 -9.42 13.13
C SER A 57 12.42 -10.18 12.95
N GLY A 58 11.66 -10.41 14.02
CA GLY A 58 10.34 -11.02 13.98
C GLY A 58 9.30 -10.09 13.34
N TYR A 59 9.41 -8.79 13.60
CA TYR A 59 8.64 -7.77 12.88
C TYR A 59 9.02 -7.75 11.39
N ILE A 60 10.31 -7.70 11.05
CA ILE A 60 10.75 -7.70 9.64
C ILE A 60 10.27 -8.95 8.90
N THR A 61 10.50 -10.15 9.43
CA THR A 61 10.06 -11.40 8.77
C THR A 61 8.55 -11.45 8.57
N THR A 62 7.75 -10.89 9.49
CA THR A 62 6.29 -10.84 9.35
C THR A 62 5.87 -9.93 8.21
N VAL A 63 6.41 -8.70 8.16
CA VAL A 63 6.10 -7.73 7.09
C VAL A 63 6.52 -8.26 5.72
N TYR A 64 7.74 -8.78 5.59
CA TYR A 64 8.25 -9.25 4.30
C TYR A 64 7.52 -10.50 3.80
N ARG A 65 7.08 -11.39 4.71
CA ARG A 65 6.24 -12.53 4.33
C ARG A 65 4.90 -12.10 3.72
N GLU A 66 4.26 -11.06 4.27
CA GLU A 66 3.01 -10.53 3.72
C GLU A 66 3.19 -9.85 2.35
N VAL A 67 4.41 -9.41 2.00
CA VAL A 67 4.77 -8.98 0.64
C VAL A 67 5.54 -10.04 -0.15
N GLY A 68 5.42 -11.32 0.23
CA GLY A 68 5.93 -12.45 -0.54
C GLY A 68 7.44 -12.64 -0.57
N VAL A 69 8.17 -12.05 0.38
CA VAL A 69 9.63 -12.19 0.52
C VAL A 69 9.97 -12.97 1.78
N SER A 70 10.66 -14.09 1.62
CA SER A 70 11.15 -14.91 2.73
C SER A 70 12.52 -14.40 3.19
N LEU A 71 12.64 -14.14 4.49
CA LEU A 71 13.89 -13.69 5.11
C LEU A 71 14.30 -14.64 6.25
N PRO A 72 15.61 -14.81 6.50
CA PRO A 72 16.06 -15.60 7.63
C PRO A 72 15.67 -14.94 8.96
N ARG A 73 15.57 -15.74 10.03
CA ARG A 73 14.96 -15.29 11.30
C ARG A 73 15.74 -14.23 12.06
N THR A 74 17.06 -14.16 11.90
CA THR A 74 17.92 -13.27 12.72
C THR A 74 18.44 -12.07 11.92
N SER A 75 18.63 -10.93 12.59
CA SER A 75 19.21 -9.72 11.98
C SER A 75 20.61 -9.98 11.39
N ASN A 76 21.43 -10.80 12.05
CA ASN A 76 22.74 -11.21 11.53
C ASN A 76 22.65 -12.00 10.22
N SER A 77 21.73 -12.95 10.12
CA SER A 77 21.51 -13.70 8.87
C SER A 77 20.91 -12.82 7.77
N MET A 78 19.99 -11.91 8.11
CA MET A 78 19.43 -10.94 7.17
C MET A 78 20.50 -10.02 6.59
N TYR A 79 21.50 -9.62 7.38
CA TYR A 79 22.61 -8.79 6.91
C TYR A 79 23.47 -9.49 5.84
N ARG A 80 23.42 -10.82 5.77
CA ARG A 80 24.09 -11.64 4.75
C ARG A 80 23.19 -11.93 3.54
N THR A 81 21.96 -11.44 3.54
CA THR A 81 20.96 -11.67 2.49
C THR A 81 20.80 -10.42 1.62
N GLY A 82 20.69 -10.61 0.30
CA GLY A 82 20.48 -9.52 -0.66
C GLY A 82 21.74 -8.69 -0.94
N SER A 83 21.56 -7.60 -1.68
CA SER A 83 22.65 -6.75 -2.17
C SER A 83 23.01 -5.66 -1.16
N ALA A 84 24.30 -5.38 -0.96
CA ALA A 84 24.74 -4.27 -0.11
C ALA A 84 24.31 -2.93 -0.71
N VAL A 85 23.83 -2.02 0.15
CA VAL A 85 23.39 -0.67 -0.27
C VAL A 85 24.13 0.39 0.55
N SER A 86 24.66 1.40 -0.14
CA SER A 86 25.24 2.57 0.52
C SER A 86 24.13 3.44 1.13
N LYS A 87 24.43 4.15 2.22
CA LYS A 87 23.43 4.96 2.93
C LYS A 87 22.75 6.02 2.04
N ASN A 88 23.47 6.55 1.04
CA ASN A 88 22.96 7.56 0.12
C ASN A 88 22.04 6.97 -0.97
N ASN A 89 22.06 5.65 -1.16
CA ASN A 89 21.28 4.94 -2.17
C ASN A 89 20.11 4.14 -1.57
N LEU A 90 19.73 4.44 -0.32
CA LEU A 90 18.63 3.80 0.37
C LEU A 90 17.30 4.04 -0.36
N GLN A 91 16.57 2.95 -0.57
CA GLN A 91 15.25 2.92 -1.19
C GLN A 91 14.26 2.25 -0.23
N VAL A 92 12.97 2.59 -0.36
CA VAL A 92 11.93 2.00 0.49
C VAL A 92 11.94 0.48 0.36
N GLY A 93 12.01 -0.20 1.50
CA GLY A 93 12.16 -1.67 1.56
C GLY A 93 13.59 -2.17 1.61
N ASP A 94 14.60 -1.30 1.67
CA ASP A 94 15.92 -1.69 2.13
C ASP A 94 15.90 -1.97 3.64
N LEU A 95 16.60 -3.02 4.06
CA LEU A 95 16.83 -3.31 5.47
C LEU A 95 18.02 -2.51 5.96
N VAL A 96 17.85 -1.78 7.07
CA VAL A 96 18.91 -1.03 7.75
C VAL A 96 19.31 -1.72 9.05
N PHE A 97 20.61 -1.82 9.31
CA PHE A 97 21.16 -2.64 10.39
C PHE A 97 21.99 -1.81 11.36
N PHE A 98 21.92 -2.18 12.64
CA PHE A 98 22.60 -1.46 13.71
C PHE A 98 23.30 -2.38 14.72
N ASN A 99 24.34 -1.85 15.35
CA ASN A 99 25.01 -2.45 16.50
C ASN A 99 24.52 -1.78 17.80
N THR A 100 23.42 -2.28 18.36
CA THR A 100 22.83 -1.77 19.61
C THR A 100 23.33 -2.49 20.85
N SER A 101 23.91 -3.69 20.69
CA SER A 101 24.44 -4.51 21.79
C SER A 101 25.95 -4.34 22.05
N GLY A 102 26.66 -3.65 21.15
CA GLY A 102 28.13 -3.53 21.17
C GLY A 102 28.85 -4.67 20.44
N ARG A 103 28.16 -5.74 20.03
CA ARG A 103 28.75 -6.92 19.36
C ARG A 103 28.08 -7.18 18.00
N GLY A 104 28.54 -6.49 16.96
CA GLY A 104 28.08 -6.70 15.59
C GLY A 104 26.60 -6.33 15.36
N VAL A 105 26.02 -6.84 14.26
CA VAL A 105 24.62 -6.58 13.93
C VAL A 105 23.71 -7.19 14.99
N SER A 106 22.93 -6.33 15.64
CA SER A 106 22.03 -6.70 16.74
C SER A 106 20.63 -6.12 16.61
N HIS A 107 20.41 -5.22 15.66
CA HIS A 107 19.11 -4.64 15.37
C HIS A 107 18.90 -4.43 13.87
N VAL A 108 17.64 -4.48 13.44
CA VAL A 108 17.25 -4.31 12.03
C VAL A 108 15.94 -3.52 11.94
N GLY A 109 15.80 -2.74 10.87
CA GLY A 109 14.59 -2.02 10.52
C GLY A 109 14.36 -1.94 9.02
N ILE A 110 13.16 -1.52 8.61
CA ILE A 110 12.76 -1.31 7.22
C ILE A 110 12.92 0.18 6.91
N TYR A 111 13.72 0.54 5.91
CA TYR A 111 13.75 1.92 5.43
C TYR A 111 12.43 2.28 4.76
N VAL A 112 11.83 3.40 5.15
CA VAL A 112 10.50 3.84 4.68
C VAL A 112 10.52 5.21 4.00
N GLY A 113 11.71 5.67 3.60
CA GLY A 113 11.92 6.94 2.90
C GLY A 113 12.21 8.10 3.85
N SER A 114 12.58 9.26 3.32
CA SER A 114 12.81 10.50 4.08
C SER A 114 13.76 10.33 5.29
N ASN A 115 14.80 9.50 5.14
CA ASN A 115 15.75 9.17 6.21
C ASN A 115 15.11 8.49 7.44
N GLN A 116 13.92 7.90 7.29
CA GLN A 116 13.17 7.21 8.32
C GLN A 116 13.18 5.70 8.12
N PHE A 117 13.05 4.97 9.22
CA PHE A 117 12.94 3.52 9.22
C PHE A 117 11.96 3.03 10.29
N MET A 118 11.31 1.90 10.02
CA MET A 118 10.40 1.23 10.95
C MET A 118 11.06 0.02 11.59
N HIS A 119 10.90 -0.12 12.90
CA HIS A 119 11.52 -1.22 13.66
C HIS A 119 10.78 -1.46 14.98
N ALA A 120 11.00 -2.62 15.59
CA ALA A 120 10.50 -2.93 16.93
C ALA A 120 11.50 -2.44 18.00
N SER A 121 11.21 -1.30 18.61
CA SER A 121 11.96 -0.72 19.73
C SER A 121 11.67 -1.46 21.03
N THR A 122 12.71 -1.80 21.80
CA THR A 122 12.59 -2.51 23.09
C THR A 122 11.69 -1.82 24.10
N SER A 123 11.61 -0.48 24.09
CA SER A 123 10.82 0.30 25.05
C SER A 123 9.48 0.82 24.50
N ARG A 124 9.34 0.94 23.18
CA ARG A 124 8.18 1.59 22.54
C ARG A 124 7.41 0.71 21.57
N GLY A 125 7.83 -0.55 21.39
CA GLY A 125 7.26 -1.44 20.39
C GLY A 125 7.61 -1.00 18.97
N VAL A 126 6.78 -1.40 18.00
CA VAL A 126 6.97 -1.02 16.60
C VAL A 126 6.73 0.48 16.40
N ILE A 127 7.76 1.19 15.95
CA ILE A 127 7.75 2.65 15.74
C ILE A 127 8.47 3.04 14.46
N VAL A 128 8.29 4.29 14.06
CA VAL A 128 9.14 4.98 13.08
C VAL A 128 10.21 5.76 13.82
N SER A 129 11.46 5.69 13.36
CA SER A 129 12.58 6.51 13.86
C SER A 129 13.35 7.11 12.69
N ASN A 130 14.14 8.15 12.95
CA ASN A 130 14.99 8.79 11.97
C ASN A 130 16.45 8.30 12.08
N LEU A 131 17.10 8.01 10.95
CA LEU A 131 18.48 7.54 10.89
C LEU A 131 19.50 8.60 11.35
N SER A 132 19.10 9.87 11.46
CA SER A 132 19.92 10.96 12.00
C SER A 132 19.84 11.10 13.50
N GLU A 133 18.91 10.42 14.19
CA GLU A 133 18.90 10.37 15.66
C GLU A 133 20.26 9.86 16.16
N SER A 134 20.87 10.54 17.13
CA SER A 134 22.24 10.27 17.59
C SER A 134 22.48 8.79 17.94
N TYR A 135 21.47 8.16 18.57
CA TYR A 135 21.51 6.74 18.93
C TYR A 135 21.70 5.83 17.71
N TYR A 136 20.92 6.01 16.64
CA TYR A 136 21.00 5.19 15.42
C TYR A 136 22.14 5.59 14.52
N ARG A 137 22.46 6.88 14.44
CA ARG A 137 23.55 7.40 13.61
C ARG A 137 24.90 6.81 13.99
N THR A 138 25.19 6.73 15.29
CA THR A 138 26.46 6.18 15.82
C THR A 138 26.52 4.66 15.79
N ARG A 139 25.39 3.97 15.59
CA ARG A 139 25.27 2.51 15.61
C ARG A 139 24.99 1.91 14.25
N TYR A 140 24.89 2.72 13.20
CA TYR A 140 24.59 2.24 11.85
C TYR A 140 25.72 1.36 11.33
N VAL A 141 25.38 0.13 10.93
CA VAL A 141 26.34 -0.86 10.40
C VAL A 141 26.29 -0.91 8.87
N GLY A 142 25.11 -0.80 8.28
CA GLY A 142 24.92 -0.88 6.83
C GLY A 142 23.49 -1.19 6.43
N ALA A 143 23.28 -1.40 5.13
CA ALA A 143 21.98 -1.74 4.59
C ALA A 143 22.03 -2.85 3.54
N LYS A 144 20.91 -3.55 3.37
CA LYS A 144 20.70 -4.62 2.39
C LYS A 144 19.40 -4.43 1.63
N ARG A 145 19.47 -4.57 0.31
CA ARG A 145 18.32 -4.61 -0.58
C ARG A 145 17.88 -6.05 -0.78
N VAL A 146 16.64 -6.32 -0.42
CA VAL A 146 16.04 -7.67 -0.50
C VAL A 146 14.81 -7.72 -1.41
N LEU A 147 14.29 -6.56 -1.83
CA LEU A 147 13.27 -6.49 -2.87
C LEU A 147 13.92 -6.51 -4.24
N SER A 148 13.31 -7.25 -5.17
CA SER A 148 13.68 -7.21 -6.59
C SER A 148 13.13 -5.91 -7.20
N HIS A 149 14.01 -5.06 -7.73
CA HIS A 149 13.62 -3.87 -8.48
C HIS A 149 14.12 -3.96 -9.92
N TYR A 150 13.34 -3.41 -10.85
CA TYR A 150 13.80 -3.18 -12.21
C TYR A 150 14.41 -1.78 -12.31
N GLY A 151 15.72 -1.71 -12.56
CA GLY A 151 16.41 -0.44 -12.74
C GLY A 151 16.39 0.47 -11.49
N GLN A 152 16.27 1.78 -11.73
CA GLN A 152 16.20 2.82 -10.70
C GLN A 152 14.76 3.07 -10.23
N PRO A 153 14.54 3.71 -9.05
CA PRO A 153 13.20 4.07 -8.59
C PRO A 153 12.37 4.78 -9.66
N GLY A 154 11.17 4.26 -9.93
CA GLY A 154 10.26 4.76 -10.96
C GLY A 154 10.49 4.20 -12.37
N GLN A 155 11.44 3.28 -12.55
CA GLN A 155 11.58 2.48 -13.77
C GLN A 155 10.90 1.12 -13.59
N PHE A 156 10.27 0.64 -14.66
CA PHE A 156 9.53 -0.62 -14.66
C PHE A 156 9.75 -1.33 -15.98
N ARG A 157 9.79 -2.67 -15.94
CA ARG A 157 10.09 -3.51 -17.10
C ARG A 157 9.10 -3.32 -18.26
N ASP A 158 7.84 -3.05 -17.92
CA ASP A 158 6.71 -2.89 -18.84
C ASP A 158 6.35 -1.42 -19.11
N ILE A 159 7.21 -0.47 -18.70
CA ILE A 159 7.07 0.96 -19.01
C ILE A 159 8.37 1.45 -19.66
N PRO A 160 8.51 1.34 -20.99
CA PRO A 160 9.63 1.97 -21.70
C PRO A 160 9.56 3.50 -21.58
N SER A 161 10.70 4.18 -21.82
CA SER A 161 10.82 5.64 -21.60
C SER A 161 9.85 6.49 -22.44
N ASN A 162 9.40 5.98 -23.58
CA ASN A 162 8.41 6.63 -24.46
C ASN A 162 6.95 6.25 -24.14
N HIS A 163 6.70 5.42 -23.14
CA HIS A 163 5.35 5.05 -22.73
C HIS A 163 4.64 6.25 -22.07
N TRP A 164 3.35 6.45 -22.36
CA TRP A 164 2.58 7.60 -21.87
C TRP A 164 2.51 7.70 -20.33
N VAL A 165 2.61 6.57 -19.62
CA VAL A 165 2.66 6.50 -18.14
C VAL A 165 4.04 6.90 -17.59
N ALA A 166 5.12 6.82 -18.38
CA ALA A 166 6.50 6.93 -17.90
C ALA A 166 6.78 8.19 -17.07
N PRO A 167 6.29 9.40 -17.41
CA PRO A 167 6.49 10.58 -16.58
C PRO A 167 5.89 10.42 -15.18
N ALA A 168 4.64 9.95 -15.11
CA ALA A 168 3.93 9.75 -13.84
C ALA A 168 4.57 8.62 -13.01
N ALA A 169 4.92 7.49 -13.65
CA ALA A 169 5.57 6.37 -12.98
C ALA A 169 6.94 6.78 -12.40
N THR A 170 7.72 7.55 -13.17
CA THR A 170 9.03 8.03 -12.75
C THR A 170 8.92 8.96 -11.55
N GLN A 171 8.02 9.96 -11.61
CA GLN A 171 7.85 10.94 -10.53
C GLN A 171 7.37 10.27 -9.24
N LEU A 172 6.31 9.46 -9.31
CA LEU A 172 5.76 8.81 -8.13
C LEU A 172 6.69 7.72 -7.56
N GLY A 173 7.46 7.03 -8.41
CA GLY A 173 8.45 6.06 -7.99
C GLY A 173 9.62 6.70 -7.26
N LYS A 174 10.16 7.81 -7.77
CA LYS A 174 11.19 8.61 -7.08
C LYS A 174 10.71 9.17 -5.74
N ASN A 175 9.43 9.50 -5.65
CA ASN A 175 8.78 9.94 -4.41
C ASN A 175 8.44 8.78 -3.45
N ASN A 176 8.80 7.54 -3.79
CA ASN A 176 8.53 6.33 -3.02
C ASN A 176 7.03 6.09 -2.76
N ILE A 177 6.16 6.53 -3.68
CA ILE A 177 4.71 6.32 -3.61
C ILE A 177 4.35 4.98 -4.26
N ILE A 178 5.03 4.65 -5.36
CA ILE A 178 4.91 3.37 -6.06
C ILE A 178 6.26 2.68 -6.13
N ILE A 179 6.24 1.35 -6.06
CA ILE A 179 7.40 0.46 -6.10
C ILE A 179 7.21 -0.60 -7.20
N GLY A 180 5.98 -1.02 -7.47
CA GLY A 180 5.63 -2.02 -8.48
C GLY A 180 5.55 -3.43 -7.92
N TYR A 181 5.72 -4.42 -8.80
CA TYR A 181 5.60 -5.84 -8.48
C TYR A 181 6.97 -6.53 -8.43
N ALA A 182 7.05 -7.72 -7.82
CA ALA A 182 8.30 -8.45 -7.63
C ALA A 182 9.00 -8.89 -8.94
N ASP A 183 8.25 -9.02 -10.04
CA ASP A 183 8.78 -9.28 -11.40
C ASP A 183 9.34 -8.02 -12.10
N GLY A 184 9.35 -6.87 -11.42
CA GLY A 184 9.81 -5.60 -11.94
C GLY A 184 8.79 -4.85 -12.80
N THR A 185 7.53 -5.30 -12.86
CA THR A 185 6.46 -4.64 -13.63
C THR A 185 5.70 -3.59 -12.81
N PHE A 186 5.05 -2.66 -13.51
CA PHE A 186 4.08 -1.72 -12.94
C PHE A 186 2.63 -2.13 -13.21
N ARG A 187 2.37 -2.78 -14.34
CA ARG A 187 1.06 -3.20 -14.87
C ARG A 187 0.13 -2.02 -15.14
N PRO A 188 0.47 -1.15 -16.10
CA PRO A 188 -0.28 0.09 -16.35
C PRO A 188 -1.71 -0.16 -16.82
N ASN A 189 -1.99 -1.29 -17.46
CA ASN A 189 -3.30 -1.60 -18.04
C ASN A 189 -4.22 -2.39 -17.09
N ASP A 190 -3.72 -2.86 -15.95
CA ASP A 190 -4.56 -3.54 -14.95
C ASP A 190 -5.55 -2.54 -14.36
N THR A 191 -6.80 -2.97 -14.16
CA THR A 191 -7.79 -2.17 -13.42
C THR A 191 -7.32 -1.95 -11.99
N ILE A 192 -7.29 -0.69 -11.54
CA ILE A 192 -6.85 -0.37 -10.18
C ILE A 192 -7.95 -0.67 -9.17
N ARG A 193 -7.57 -1.36 -8.08
CA ARG A 193 -8.49 -1.68 -6.98
C ARG A 193 -8.63 -0.51 -6.01
N ARG A 194 -9.79 -0.45 -5.36
CA ARG A 194 -10.11 0.62 -4.40
C ARG A 194 -9.20 0.61 -3.17
N ASP A 195 -8.77 -0.57 -2.70
CA ASP A 195 -7.83 -0.68 -1.58
C ASP A 195 -6.41 -0.19 -1.93
N ASP A 196 -5.92 -0.47 -3.13
CA ASP A 196 -4.65 0.05 -3.63
C ASP A 196 -4.73 1.59 -3.77
N VAL A 197 -5.84 2.14 -4.26
CA VAL A 197 -6.09 3.60 -4.33
C VAL A 197 -6.06 4.24 -2.94
N ALA A 198 -6.73 3.65 -1.95
CA ALA A 198 -6.72 4.15 -0.58
C ALA A 198 -5.31 4.17 0.02
N ALA A 199 -4.53 3.11 -0.20
CA ALA A 199 -3.14 3.03 0.22
C ALA A 199 -2.26 4.12 -0.43
N ILE A 200 -2.38 4.31 -1.74
CA ILE A 200 -1.62 5.34 -2.47
C ILE A 200 -1.96 6.73 -1.91
N LEU A 201 -3.25 7.07 -1.76
CA LEU A 201 -3.66 8.37 -1.25
C LEU A 201 -3.22 8.59 0.20
N ALA A 202 -3.31 7.57 1.05
CA ALA A 202 -2.82 7.67 2.42
C ALA A 202 -1.30 7.95 2.49
N GLU A 203 -0.52 7.39 1.56
CA GLU A 203 0.92 7.67 1.45
C GLU A 203 1.20 9.07 0.89
N VAL A 204 0.48 9.48 -0.16
CA VAL A 204 0.60 10.83 -0.77
C VAL A 204 0.36 11.93 0.26
N PHE A 205 -0.74 11.83 1.01
CA PHE A 205 -1.11 12.82 2.03
C PHE A 205 -0.47 12.56 3.40
N LYS A 206 0.45 11.57 3.49
CA LYS A 206 1.14 11.17 4.72
C LYS A 206 0.18 10.98 5.91
N LEU A 207 -0.97 10.36 5.65
CA LEU A 207 -2.01 10.18 6.65
C LEU A 207 -1.60 9.15 7.73
N ASN A 208 -2.11 9.33 8.94
CA ASN A 208 -1.96 8.36 10.02
C ASN A 208 -2.82 7.13 9.76
N MET A 209 -2.18 5.96 9.62
CA MET A 209 -2.82 4.67 9.32
C MET A 209 -2.92 3.73 10.54
N ASN A 210 -2.74 4.25 11.75
CA ASN A 210 -2.72 3.42 12.96
C ASN A 210 -4.14 3.00 13.40
N ASN A 211 -5.19 3.70 12.94
CA ASN A 211 -6.56 3.31 13.27
C ASN A 211 -6.97 2.07 12.48
N ARG A 212 -7.05 0.93 13.16
CA ARG A 212 -7.42 -0.36 12.58
C ARG A 212 -8.80 -0.86 13.01
N SER A 213 -9.64 0.00 13.62
CA SER A 213 -11.00 -0.40 13.97
C SER A 213 -11.79 -0.76 12.72
N GLN A 214 -12.72 -1.71 12.87
CA GLN A 214 -13.60 -2.09 11.78
C GLN A 214 -14.64 -0.98 11.56
N LYS A 215 -14.40 -0.13 10.56
CA LYS A 215 -15.32 0.95 10.15
C LYS A 215 -16.33 0.50 9.10
N PHE A 216 -15.90 -0.39 8.20
CA PHE A 216 -16.72 -0.95 7.13
C PHE A 216 -16.92 -2.44 7.40
N ARG A 217 -18.13 -2.96 7.15
CA ARG A 217 -18.47 -4.35 7.48
C ARG A 217 -17.62 -5.37 6.71
N ASP A 218 -17.19 -5.04 5.50
CA ASP A 218 -16.39 -5.89 4.61
C ASP A 218 -14.87 -5.74 4.80
N ILE A 219 -14.41 -4.94 5.76
CA ILE A 219 -12.98 -4.74 6.04
C ILE A 219 -12.64 -5.20 7.47
N SER A 220 -11.96 -6.33 7.60
CA SER A 220 -11.43 -6.80 8.88
C SER A 220 -10.33 -5.88 9.44
N SER A 221 -10.20 -5.80 10.76
CA SER A 221 -9.08 -5.11 11.45
C SER A 221 -7.71 -5.71 11.14
N SER A 222 -7.65 -6.94 10.63
CA SER A 222 -6.41 -7.59 10.17
C SER A 222 -6.10 -7.33 8.68
N TYR A 223 -7.03 -6.75 7.92
CA TYR A 223 -6.87 -6.47 6.49
C TYR A 223 -5.68 -5.54 6.25
N TRP A 224 -4.91 -5.78 5.18
CA TRP A 224 -3.61 -5.14 4.96
C TRP A 224 -3.71 -3.60 4.91
N SER A 225 -4.76 -3.07 4.29
CA SER A 225 -4.98 -1.62 4.09
C SER A 225 -6.06 -1.00 4.98
N VAL A 226 -6.60 -1.69 6.00
CA VAL A 226 -7.66 -1.12 6.86
C VAL A 226 -7.28 0.24 7.45
N GLY A 227 -6.02 0.42 7.83
CA GLY A 227 -5.49 1.69 8.32
C GLY A 227 -5.53 2.80 7.26
N ALA A 228 -5.17 2.49 6.01
CA ALA A 228 -5.24 3.41 4.89
C ALA A 228 -6.69 3.79 4.56
N ILE A 229 -7.57 2.78 4.45
CA ILE A 229 -9.00 2.93 4.19
C ILE A 229 -9.65 3.83 5.26
N ASN A 230 -9.39 3.55 6.53
CA ASN A 230 -9.89 4.38 7.63
C ASN A 230 -9.37 5.82 7.56
N ALA A 231 -8.08 5.99 7.22
CA ALA A 231 -7.46 7.31 7.13
C ALA A 231 -8.10 8.18 6.04
N VAL A 232 -8.25 7.67 4.81
CA VAL A 232 -8.87 8.41 3.71
C VAL A 232 -10.37 8.66 3.93
N ALA A 233 -11.07 7.72 4.57
CA ALA A 233 -12.47 7.89 4.94
C ALA A 233 -12.66 8.96 6.03
N ASN A 234 -11.77 9.03 7.02
CA ASN A 234 -11.82 10.04 8.08
C ASN A 234 -11.49 11.45 7.57
N LYS A 235 -10.73 11.54 6.47
CA LYS A 235 -10.48 12.80 5.76
C LYS A 235 -11.56 13.17 4.74
N ASN A 236 -12.62 12.36 4.62
CA ASN A 236 -13.67 12.52 3.61
C ASN A 236 -13.15 12.50 2.16
N ILE A 237 -11.98 11.89 1.93
CA ILE A 237 -11.37 11.80 0.60
C ILE A 237 -12.00 10.65 -0.17
N PHE A 238 -12.08 9.47 0.45
CA PHE A 238 -12.56 8.26 -0.20
C PHE A 238 -13.46 7.45 0.74
N GLN A 239 -14.75 7.41 0.41
CA GLN A 239 -15.77 6.74 1.20
C GLN A 239 -16.23 5.41 0.58
N GLY A 240 -16.82 4.58 1.42
CA GLY A 240 -17.64 3.44 1.01
C GLY A 240 -19.09 3.85 0.75
N SER A 241 -19.93 2.86 0.44
CA SER A 241 -21.38 3.02 0.31
C SER A 241 -22.09 1.86 1.01
N GLY A 242 -23.24 2.11 1.62
CA GLY A 242 -24.03 1.07 2.29
C GLY A 242 -23.24 0.27 3.34
N ASN A 243 -22.41 0.96 4.14
CA ASN A 243 -21.52 0.37 5.16
C ASN A 243 -20.45 -0.61 4.61
N GLN A 244 -20.14 -0.55 3.32
CA GLN A 244 -19.12 -1.37 2.67
C GLN A 244 -18.12 -0.49 1.92
N PHE A 245 -16.85 -0.86 1.95
CA PHE A 245 -15.81 -0.17 1.19
C PHE A 245 -15.58 -0.77 -0.19
N ARG A 246 -15.87 -2.07 -0.36
CA ARG A 246 -15.63 -2.91 -1.54
C ARG A 246 -14.18 -2.84 -2.01
N PRO A 247 -13.22 -3.35 -1.21
CA PRO A 247 -11.79 -3.10 -1.43
C PRO A 247 -11.28 -3.65 -2.76
N HIS A 248 -11.86 -4.75 -3.24
CA HIS A 248 -11.40 -5.46 -4.43
C HIS A 248 -12.03 -5.00 -5.74
N ASP A 249 -13.06 -4.16 -5.68
CA ASP A 249 -13.69 -3.63 -6.88
C ASP A 249 -12.73 -2.69 -7.60
N GLY A 250 -12.81 -2.66 -8.94
CA GLY A 250 -12.14 -1.64 -9.73
C GLY A 250 -12.74 -0.25 -9.51
N LEU A 251 -11.94 0.80 -9.55
CA LEU A 251 -12.42 2.18 -9.47
C LEU A 251 -13.02 2.64 -10.82
N THR A 252 -14.18 3.32 -10.84
CA THR A 252 -14.68 3.96 -12.07
C THR A 252 -14.09 5.36 -12.25
N ARG A 253 -14.12 5.91 -13.48
CA ARG A 253 -13.60 7.26 -13.78
C ARG A 253 -14.36 8.36 -13.04
N GLY A 254 -15.68 8.23 -12.88
CA GLY A 254 -16.50 9.14 -12.08
C GLY A 254 -16.13 9.07 -10.60
N GLN A 255 -15.88 7.88 -10.05
CA GLN A 255 -15.40 7.71 -8.68
C GLN A 255 -14.01 8.31 -8.49
N MET A 256 -13.10 8.10 -9.44
CA MET A 256 -11.77 8.72 -9.43
C MET A 256 -11.87 10.25 -9.44
N ALA A 257 -12.71 10.84 -10.29
CA ALA A 257 -12.93 12.28 -10.32
C ALA A 257 -13.38 12.79 -8.94
N ALA A 258 -14.40 12.18 -8.36
CA ALA A 258 -14.90 12.55 -7.03
C ALA A 258 -13.84 12.42 -5.92
N ILE A 259 -12.98 11.40 -5.99
CA ILE A 259 -11.91 11.19 -5.03
C ILE A 259 -10.82 12.26 -5.17
N LEU A 260 -10.34 12.52 -6.39
CA LEU A 260 -9.27 13.50 -6.63
C LEU A 260 -9.76 14.94 -6.35
N THR A 261 -11.00 15.27 -6.70
CA THR A 261 -11.62 16.56 -6.35
C THR A 261 -11.63 16.78 -4.84
N ARG A 262 -12.06 15.79 -4.06
CA ARG A 262 -12.05 15.89 -2.59
C ARG A 262 -10.63 15.90 -2.01
N ALA A 263 -9.75 15.05 -2.54
CA ALA A 263 -8.37 14.92 -2.07
C ALA A 263 -7.57 16.23 -2.21
N PHE A 264 -7.73 16.91 -3.35
CA PHE A 264 -6.98 18.12 -3.69
C PHE A 264 -7.80 19.41 -3.56
N ASN A 265 -9.04 19.31 -3.05
CA ASN A 265 -9.97 20.43 -2.93
C ASN A 265 -10.13 21.20 -4.25
N LEU A 266 -10.27 20.47 -5.35
CA LEU A 266 -10.38 21.04 -6.69
C LEU A 266 -11.69 21.80 -6.82
N LYS A 267 -11.64 22.92 -7.56
CA LYS A 267 -12.77 23.82 -7.75
C LYS A 267 -12.84 24.29 -9.19
N GLY A 268 -13.95 24.94 -9.51
CA GLY A 268 -14.19 25.50 -10.83
C GLY A 268 -15.08 24.61 -11.68
N SER A 269 -15.54 25.19 -12.77
CA SER A 269 -16.24 24.50 -13.85
C SER A 269 -15.61 24.98 -15.14
N THR A 270 -15.49 24.08 -16.10
CA THR A 270 -15.18 24.48 -17.46
C THR A 270 -16.48 24.72 -18.22
N GLY A 271 -16.38 25.41 -19.36
CA GLY A 271 -17.40 25.32 -20.41
C GLY A 271 -17.23 24.08 -21.29
N GLN A 272 -16.28 23.18 -20.97
CA GLN A 272 -16.10 21.93 -21.70
C GLN A 272 -17.23 20.98 -21.32
N GLU A 273 -18.05 20.64 -22.32
CA GLU A 273 -19.10 19.65 -22.19
C GLU A 273 -18.59 18.29 -22.64
N PHE A 274 -18.77 17.28 -21.79
CA PHE A 274 -18.53 15.89 -22.18
C PHE A 274 -19.84 15.31 -22.68
N THR A 275 -19.79 14.63 -23.82
CA THR A 275 -20.98 14.12 -24.53
C THR A 275 -21.82 13.12 -23.73
N ASP A 276 -21.21 12.47 -22.73
CA ASP A 276 -21.79 11.41 -21.91
C ASP A 276 -21.92 11.77 -20.42
N VAL A 277 -21.73 13.04 -20.05
CA VAL A 277 -21.87 13.49 -18.65
C VAL A 277 -22.95 14.57 -18.56
N PRO A 278 -24.23 14.20 -18.42
CA PRO A 278 -25.30 15.17 -18.23
C PRO A 278 -25.12 15.93 -16.90
N THR A 279 -25.65 17.14 -16.80
CA THR A 279 -25.59 17.99 -15.58
C THR A 279 -26.24 17.34 -14.35
N SER A 280 -27.14 16.38 -14.57
CA SER A 280 -27.78 15.56 -13.53
C SER A 280 -26.92 14.40 -13.03
N HIS A 281 -25.81 14.07 -13.71
CA HIS A 281 -24.92 12.99 -13.31
C HIS A 281 -24.29 13.30 -11.95
N TRP A 282 -24.27 12.32 -11.05
CA TRP A 282 -23.83 12.51 -9.66
C TRP A 282 -22.39 13.04 -9.53
N ALA A 283 -21.52 12.69 -10.47
CA ALA A 283 -20.12 13.12 -10.53
C ALA A 283 -19.89 14.38 -11.40
N TYR A 284 -20.94 14.99 -11.98
CA TYR A 284 -20.79 16.08 -12.96
C TYR A 284 -19.88 17.21 -12.45
N LYS A 285 -20.13 17.71 -11.24
CA LYS A 285 -19.34 18.79 -10.63
C LYS A 285 -17.89 18.40 -10.39
N ASP A 286 -17.66 17.16 -9.96
CA ASP A 286 -16.31 16.66 -9.70
C ASP A 286 -15.51 16.51 -11.01
N ILE A 287 -16.15 16.03 -12.08
CA ILE A 287 -15.57 15.91 -13.42
C ILE A 287 -15.21 17.28 -13.99
N GLN A 288 -16.11 18.25 -13.83
CA GLN A 288 -15.89 19.64 -14.26
C GLN A 288 -14.71 20.30 -13.50
N ALA A 289 -14.59 20.05 -12.20
CA ALA A 289 -13.45 20.55 -11.41
C ALA A 289 -12.11 19.91 -11.86
N LEU A 290 -12.11 18.62 -12.22
CA LEU A 290 -10.94 17.94 -12.78
C LEU A 290 -10.50 18.57 -14.11
N ALA A 291 -11.46 18.80 -15.01
CA ALA A 291 -11.19 19.42 -16.30
C ALA A 291 -10.66 20.86 -16.13
N ALA A 292 -11.28 21.63 -15.23
CA ALA A 292 -10.87 23.01 -14.93
C ALA A 292 -9.45 23.10 -14.35
N SER A 293 -9.02 22.03 -13.67
CA SER A 293 -7.68 21.91 -13.10
C SER A 293 -6.65 21.35 -14.10
N GLY A 294 -7.03 21.12 -15.37
CA GLY A 294 -6.14 20.55 -16.39
C GLY A 294 -5.75 19.09 -16.17
N ILE A 295 -6.42 18.39 -15.24
CA ILE A 295 -6.11 17.00 -14.89
C ILE A 295 -6.62 16.04 -15.97
N THR A 296 -7.73 16.40 -16.63
CA THR A 296 -8.33 15.63 -17.72
C THR A 296 -8.77 16.53 -18.87
N THR A 297 -8.70 16.01 -20.08
CA THR A 297 -9.29 16.61 -21.29
C THR A 297 -10.43 15.75 -21.84
N GLY A 298 -10.81 14.65 -21.15
CA GLY A 298 -11.68 13.62 -21.71
C GLY A 298 -10.92 12.65 -22.62
N LYS A 299 -11.67 11.91 -23.44
CA LYS A 299 -11.17 11.07 -24.53
C LYS A 299 -11.30 11.81 -25.87
N ASP A 300 -10.65 11.28 -26.90
CA ASP A 300 -10.61 11.89 -28.24
C ASP A 300 -12.00 11.97 -28.91
N ASP A 301 -12.94 11.13 -28.48
CA ASP A 301 -14.35 11.14 -28.92
C ASP A 301 -15.22 12.20 -28.19
N GLY A 302 -14.62 13.04 -27.34
CA GLY A 302 -15.31 14.06 -26.55
C GLY A 302 -16.03 13.52 -25.32
N SER A 303 -15.96 12.22 -25.04
CA SER A 303 -16.56 11.61 -23.85
C SER A 303 -15.64 11.68 -22.62
N PHE A 304 -16.23 11.60 -21.43
CA PHE A 304 -15.49 11.36 -20.19
C PHE A 304 -15.54 9.89 -19.76
N GLN A 305 -16.57 9.12 -20.07
CA GLN A 305 -16.80 7.71 -19.69
C GLN A 305 -16.81 7.49 -18.16
N PRO A 306 -17.74 8.10 -17.41
CA PRO A 306 -17.72 8.07 -15.94
C PRO A 306 -17.86 6.67 -15.33
N GLU A 307 -18.47 5.73 -16.04
CA GLU A 307 -18.70 4.35 -15.55
C GLU A 307 -17.58 3.37 -15.95
N GLU A 308 -16.68 3.76 -16.84
CA GLU A 308 -15.54 2.94 -17.25
C GLU A 308 -14.56 2.76 -16.09
N ARG A 309 -13.97 1.56 -15.99
CA ARG A 309 -12.95 1.25 -14.99
C ARG A 309 -11.63 1.93 -15.31
N VAL A 310 -10.99 2.45 -14.26
CA VAL A 310 -9.70 3.13 -14.36
C VAL A 310 -8.58 2.11 -14.26
N THR A 311 -7.67 2.15 -15.23
CA THR A 311 -6.44 1.38 -15.16
C THR A 311 -5.45 2.01 -14.18
N ARG A 312 -4.52 1.22 -13.67
CA ARG A 312 -3.49 1.68 -12.74
C ARG A 312 -2.62 2.79 -13.32
N GLY A 313 -2.28 2.71 -14.60
CA GLY A 313 -1.58 3.75 -15.36
C GLY A 313 -2.40 5.03 -15.44
N GLN A 314 -3.70 4.94 -15.76
CA GLN A 314 -4.55 6.12 -15.83
C GLN A 314 -4.64 6.81 -14.47
N PHE A 315 -4.89 6.04 -13.40
CA PHE A 315 -5.00 6.60 -12.05
C PHE A 315 -3.74 7.36 -11.64
N ILE A 316 -2.55 6.80 -11.84
CA ILE A 316 -1.32 7.50 -11.46
C ILE A 316 -1.03 8.72 -12.33
N THR A 317 -1.44 8.72 -13.59
CA THR A 317 -1.33 9.91 -14.45
C THR A 317 -2.26 11.03 -13.97
N PHE A 318 -3.51 10.71 -13.61
CA PHE A 318 -4.41 11.70 -13.02
C PHE A 318 -3.91 12.22 -11.67
N LEU A 319 -3.41 11.33 -10.82
CA LEU A 319 -2.83 11.69 -9.53
C LEU A 319 -1.59 12.58 -9.71
N GLN A 320 -0.70 12.25 -10.66
CA GLN A 320 0.50 13.04 -10.91
C GLN A 320 0.18 14.46 -11.37
N ARG A 321 -0.85 14.65 -12.19
CA ARG A 321 -1.30 15.98 -12.62
C ARG A 321 -1.94 16.80 -11.50
N ALA A 322 -2.44 16.14 -10.46
CA ALA A 322 -3.04 16.80 -9.30
C ALA A 322 -2.02 17.23 -8.24
N LEU A 323 -0.79 16.68 -8.28
CA LEU A 323 0.32 16.98 -7.35
C LEU A 323 1.13 18.19 -7.79
#